data_AF-A0A6L7S0C3-F1
#
_entry.id   AF-A0A6L7S0C3-F1
#
_cell.length_a   1.000
_cell.length_b   1.000
_cell.length_c   1.000
_cell.angle_alpha   90.00
_cell.angle_beta   90.00
_cell.angle_gamma   90.00
#
_symmetry.space_group_name_H-M   'P 1'
#
loop_
_entity.id
_entity.type
_entity.pdbx_description
1 polymer ?
#
loop_
_entity_poly.entity_id
_entity_poly.type
_entity_poly.pdbx_seq_one_letter_code
_entity_poly.pdbx_strand_id
1 'polypeptide(L)'
;MNDNSPRLVRLADYQPPSWLVDSVHLTFLLDPEATRVTSRIAFAPNPEASDRTFRLDGEGLRLVRVAIDGQPLRPHLDERGLTAAVPDRPFTWECEVEINPGANTELEGLYHSDGLFCTQCEAEGFRKITYYPDRPDVLAPFEVRVESDLPVLLSNGNLVAEGGGWAEWRDPWPKPSYLFALVAGKLVAHRGQHRGPDGRSINLNIWVRPGDEHRCAYALDSLKRAMKWDERVYGRIYDLDVFNLVAVDNFNAGAMENKGLNIFNSKY
;
A
#
# COMPACT_ATOMS: atom_id res chain seq x y z
N MET A 1 19.03 -28.64 -9.65
CA MET A 1 19.53 -27.37 -10.23
C MET A 1 18.33 -26.45 -10.28
N ASN A 2 18.21 -25.54 -9.30
CA ASN A 2 17.09 -24.61 -9.27
C ASN A 2 17.38 -23.54 -10.32
N ASP A 3 16.58 -23.52 -11.37
CA ASP A 3 16.60 -22.51 -12.43
C ASP A 3 15.95 -21.20 -11.91
N ASN A 4 16.45 -20.72 -10.78
CA ASN A 4 15.92 -19.55 -10.07
C ASN A 4 16.64 -18.26 -10.47
N SER A 5 17.20 -18.24 -11.68
CA SER A 5 17.78 -17.03 -12.25
C SER A 5 16.66 -16.04 -12.56
N PRO A 6 16.80 -14.75 -12.22
CA PRO A 6 15.82 -13.75 -12.63
C PRO A 6 15.64 -13.84 -14.15
N ARG A 7 14.39 -14.02 -14.58
CA ARG A 7 14.07 -14.06 -16.02
C ARG A 7 14.29 -12.67 -16.57
N LEU A 8 15.00 -12.58 -17.69
CA LEU A 8 15.20 -11.31 -18.39
C LEU A 8 13.84 -10.75 -18.80
N VAL A 9 13.45 -9.63 -18.20
CA VAL A 9 12.28 -8.85 -18.60
C VAL A 9 12.72 -7.83 -19.64
N ARG A 10 12.00 -7.73 -20.77
CA ARG A 10 12.29 -6.77 -21.83
C ARG A 10 11.10 -5.84 -22.04
N LEU A 11 11.37 -4.56 -22.24
CA LEU A 11 10.34 -3.57 -22.60
C LEU A 11 9.55 -3.99 -23.85
N ALA A 12 10.22 -4.61 -24.83
CA ALA A 12 9.59 -5.07 -26.07
C ALA A 12 8.58 -6.21 -25.87
N ASP A 13 8.62 -6.90 -24.72
CA ASP A 13 7.73 -8.01 -24.40
C ASP A 13 6.50 -7.55 -23.60
N TYR A 14 6.31 -6.23 -23.44
CA TYR A 14 5.14 -5.66 -22.77
C TYR A 14 3.83 -6.14 -23.40
N GLN A 15 2.91 -6.57 -22.55
CA GLN A 15 1.51 -6.81 -22.92
C GLN A 15 0.59 -6.16 -21.87
N PRO A 16 -0.59 -5.66 -22.29
CA PRO A 16 -1.62 -5.21 -21.36
C PRO A 16 -1.96 -6.30 -20.32
N PRO A 17 -2.35 -5.93 -19.08
CA PRO A 17 -2.72 -6.89 -18.06
C PRO A 17 -3.95 -7.71 -18.51
N SER A 18 -3.95 -9.02 -18.28
CA SER A 18 -5.07 -9.92 -18.66
C SER A 18 -6.41 -9.52 -18.01
N TRP A 19 -6.32 -8.95 -16.80
CA TRP A 19 -7.45 -8.55 -15.96
C TRP A 19 -7.21 -7.14 -15.42
N LEU A 20 -8.24 -6.30 -15.49
CA LEU A 20 -8.28 -4.99 -14.83
C LEU A 20 -8.78 -5.14 -13.40
N VAL A 21 -8.42 -4.18 -12.55
CA VAL A 21 -8.87 -4.11 -11.15
C VAL A 21 -9.76 -2.88 -10.98
N ASP A 22 -11.01 -3.10 -10.60
CA ASP A 22 -11.99 -2.01 -10.44
C ASP A 22 -11.95 -1.41 -9.03
N SER A 23 -11.70 -2.25 -8.01
CA SER A 23 -11.55 -1.79 -6.62
C SER A 23 -10.78 -2.81 -5.76
N VAL A 24 -10.10 -2.30 -4.73
CA VAL A 24 -9.35 -3.11 -3.77
C VAL A 24 -9.83 -2.79 -2.35
N HIS A 25 -10.30 -3.81 -1.63
CA HIS A 25 -10.60 -3.73 -0.20
C HIS A 25 -9.63 -4.65 0.56
N LEU A 26 -8.92 -4.08 1.53
CA LEU A 26 -7.97 -4.80 2.37
C LEU A 26 -8.35 -4.68 3.83
N THR A 27 -8.22 -5.78 4.57
CA THR A 27 -8.26 -5.78 6.03
C THR A 27 -6.99 -6.40 6.57
N PHE A 28 -6.29 -5.66 7.42
CA PHE A 28 -5.09 -6.09 8.12
C PHE A 28 -5.42 -6.32 9.59
N LEU A 29 -5.25 -7.54 10.09
CA LEU A 29 -5.15 -7.80 11.52
C LEU A 29 -3.67 -7.90 11.86
N LEU A 30 -3.12 -6.83 12.43
CA LEU A 30 -1.69 -6.69 12.65
C LEU A 30 -1.23 -7.53 13.83
N ASP A 31 -0.27 -8.39 13.55
CA ASP A 31 0.50 -9.15 14.52
C ASP A 31 1.95 -9.26 14.00
N PRO A 32 2.98 -9.01 14.83
CA PRO A 32 4.36 -9.02 14.35
C PRO A 32 4.78 -10.38 13.77
N GLU A 33 4.22 -11.49 14.24
CA GLU A 33 4.61 -12.84 13.83
C GLU A 33 3.61 -13.45 12.82
N ALA A 34 2.35 -13.05 12.88
CA ALA A 34 1.26 -13.67 12.14
C ALA A 34 0.17 -12.67 11.68
N THR A 35 0.57 -11.59 11.00
CA THR A 35 -0.39 -10.63 10.43
C THR A 35 -1.30 -11.34 9.42
N ARG A 36 -2.61 -11.20 9.60
CA ARG A 36 -3.62 -11.69 8.66
C ARG A 36 -3.97 -10.58 7.67
N VAL A 37 -3.92 -10.88 6.38
CA VAL A 37 -4.33 -9.97 5.32
C VAL A 37 -5.49 -10.58 4.56
N THR A 38 -6.67 -9.96 4.66
CA THR A 38 -7.83 -10.30 3.84
C THR A 38 -7.92 -9.33 2.69
N SER A 39 -7.93 -9.83 1.45
CA SER A 39 -8.14 -9.05 0.25
C SER A 39 -9.46 -9.42 -0.42
N ARG A 40 -10.25 -8.40 -0.78
CA ARG A 40 -11.44 -8.51 -1.60
C ARG A 40 -11.30 -7.56 -2.77
N ILE A 41 -11.12 -8.11 -3.97
CA ILE A 41 -10.70 -7.36 -5.16
C ILE A 41 -11.72 -7.60 -6.27
N ALA A 42 -12.23 -6.52 -6.86
CA ALA A 42 -13.11 -6.61 -8.03
C ALA A 42 -12.26 -6.65 -9.29
N PHE A 43 -12.40 -7.71 -10.09
CA PHE A 43 -11.70 -7.90 -11.35
C PHE A 43 -12.67 -7.85 -12.52
N ALA A 44 -12.18 -7.35 -13.66
CA ALA A 44 -12.87 -7.38 -14.95
C ALA A 44 -11.91 -7.87 -16.06
N PRO A 45 -12.41 -8.61 -17.07
CA PRO A 45 -11.58 -8.99 -18.21
C PRO A 45 -11.06 -7.74 -18.93
N ASN A 46 -9.76 -7.65 -19.22
CA ASN A 46 -9.24 -6.53 -20.01
C ASN A 46 -9.60 -6.73 -21.49
N PRO A 47 -10.36 -5.82 -22.14
CA PRO A 47 -10.69 -5.96 -23.57
C PRO A 47 -9.47 -5.90 -24.49
N GLU A 48 -8.37 -5.29 -24.05
CA GLU A 48 -7.13 -5.15 -24.83
C GLU A 48 -6.18 -6.36 -24.69
N ALA A 49 -6.46 -7.27 -23.75
CA ALA A 49 -5.60 -8.40 -23.50
C ALA A 49 -5.85 -9.56 -24.48
N SER A 50 -4.76 -10.05 -25.08
CA SER A 50 -4.76 -11.30 -25.85
C SER A 50 -4.66 -12.55 -24.97
N ASP A 51 -4.03 -12.41 -23.79
CA ASP A 51 -3.97 -13.46 -22.78
C ASP A 51 -5.14 -13.33 -21.80
N ARG A 52 -5.81 -14.44 -21.50
CA ARG A 52 -6.92 -14.53 -20.54
C ARG A 52 -6.52 -15.22 -19.24
N THR A 53 -5.25 -15.58 -19.09
CA THR A 53 -4.71 -16.22 -17.89
C THR A 53 -4.90 -15.28 -16.69
N PHE A 54 -5.59 -15.76 -15.66
CA PHE A 54 -5.64 -15.09 -14.37
C PHE A 54 -4.41 -15.48 -13.56
N ARG A 55 -3.49 -14.53 -13.45
CA ARG A 55 -2.23 -14.64 -12.72
C ARG A 55 -2.17 -13.53 -11.67
N LEU A 56 -1.85 -13.90 -10.44
CA LEU A 56 -1.53 -12.97 -9.37
C LEU A 56 -0.12 -13.25 -8.86
N ASP A 57 0.65 -12.20 -8.62
CA ASP A 57 1.98 -12.28 -8.04
C ASP A 57 1.86 -12.46 -6.53
N GLY A 58 2.78 -13.20 -5.93
CA GLY A 58 2.83 -13.43 -4.49
C GLY A 58 4.14 -14.06 -4.07
N GLU A 59 4.73 -13.57 -2.97
CA GLU A 59 6.01 -14.04 -2.47
C GLU A 59 6.00 -14.12 -0.94
N GLY A 60 6.49 -15.23 -0.37
CA GLY A 60 6.57 -15.40 1.08
C GLY A 60 5.21 -15.46 1.80
N LEU A 61 4.11 -15.72 1.07
CA LEU A 61 2.75 -15.70 1.61
C LEU A 61 2.33 -17.10 2.10
N ARG A 62 1.78 -17.18 3.31
CA ARG A 62 1.07 -18.39 3.76
C ARG A 62 -0.41 -18.28 3.38
N LEU A 63 -0.79 -18.89 2.26
CA LEU A 63 -2.19 -18.90 1.81
C LEU A 63 -3.09 -19.65 2.80
N VAL A 64 -4.22 -19.05 3.17
CA VAL A 64 -5.23 -19.68 4.04
C VAL A 64 -6.52 -20.00 3.32
N ARG A 65 -7.08 -19.05 2.57
CA ARG A 65 -8.26 -19.32 1.74
C ARG A 65 -8.30 -18.44 0.51
N VAL A 66 -9.01 -18.96 -0.50
CA VAL A 66 -9.35 -18.27 -1.74
C VAL A 66 -10.81 -18.58 -2.07
N ALA A 67 -11.54 -17.59 -2.55
CA ALA A 67 -12.84 -17.73 -3.16
C ALA A 67 -12.99 -16.77 -4.35
N ILE A 68 -13.92 -17.13 -5.24
CA ILE A 68 -14.45 -16.23 -6.28
C ILE A 68 -15.96 -16.14 -6.08
N ASP A 69 -16.48 -14.92 -5.98
CA ASP A 69 -17.91 -14.65 -5.76
C ASP A 69 -18.47 -15.47 -4.56
N GLY A 70 -17.71 -15.54 -3.46
CA GLY A 70 -18.04 -16.32 -2.27
C GLY A 70 -17.88 -17.84 -2.40
N GLN A 71 -17.51 -18.37 -3.58
CA GLN A 71 -17.31 -19.80 -3.81
C GLN A 71 -15.83 -20.19 -3.61
N PRO A 72 -15.49 -21.05 -2.63
CA PRO A 72 -14.11 -21.47 -2.41
C PRO A 72 -13.52 -22.17 -3.63
N LEU A 73 -12.24 -21.91 -3.91
CA LEU A 73 -11.49 -22.59 -4.96
C LEU A 73 -10.07 -22.95 -4.50
N ARG A 74 -9.43 -23.83 -5.25
CA ARG A 74 -8.01 -24.16 -5.08
C ARG A 74 -7.22 -23.60 -6.27
N PRO A 75 -6.37 -22.59 -6.06
CA PRO A 75 -5.52 -22.08 -7.12
C PRO A 75 -4.33 -23.04 -7.36
N HIS A 76 -3.66 -22.88 -8.48
CA HIS A 76 -2.34 -23.46 -8.71
C HIS A 76 -1.27 -22.49 -8.23
N LEU A 77 -0.50 -22.88 -7.22
CA LEU A 77 0.58 -22.09 -6.63
C LEU A 77 1.92 -22.42 -7.29
N ASP A 78 2.77 -21.40 -7.44
CA ASP A 78 4.19 -21.55 -7.75
C ASP A 78 5.03 -20.57 -6.92
N GLU A 79 6.34 -20.53 -7.16
CA GLU A 79 7.30 -19.71 -6.40
C GLU A 79 7.05 -18.20 -6.50
N ARG A 80 6.28 -17.73 -7.51
CA ARG A 80 6.08 -16.31 -7.79
C ARG A 80 4.63 -15.87 -7.62
N GLY A 81 3.74 -16.74 -7.14
CA GLY A 81 2.34 -16.39 -6.97
C GLY A 81 1.38 -17.54 -7.25
N LEU A 82 0.29 -17.22 -7.94
CA LEU A 82 -0.75 -18.19 -8.25
C LEU A 82 -1.44 -17.97 -9.59
N THR A 83 -2.03 -19.03 -10.12
CA THR A 83 -3.00 -18.99 -11.22
C THR A 83 -4.30 -19.66 -10.79
N ALA A 84 -5.43 -19.23 -11.33
CA ALA A 84 -6.73 -19.83 -11.04
C ALA A 84 -7.64 -19.82 -12.27
N ALA A 85 -8.57 -20.78 -12.33
CA ALA A 85 -9.67 -20.71 -13.29
C ALA A 85 -10.70 -19.68 -12.79
N VAL A 86 -11.04 -18.73 -13.66
CA VAL A 86 -11.95 -17.63 -13.35
C VAL A 86 -13.04 -17.53 -14.42
N PRO A 87 -14.23 -16.98 -14.09
CA PRO A 87 -15.26 -16.77 -15.10
C PRO A 87 -14.86 -15.64 -16.05
N ASP A 88 -15.19 -15.76 -17.34
CA ASP A 88 -14.95 -14.70 -18.36
C ASP A 88 -15.99 -13.57 -18.28
N ARG A 89 -16.08 -12.95 -17.10
CA ARG A 89 -16.94 -11.82 -16.74
C ARG A 89 -16.36 -11.13 -15.50
N PRO A 90 -16.85 -9.95 -15.10
CA PRO A 90 -16.48 -9.38 -13.82
C PRO A 90 -16.78 -10.33 -12.65
N PHE A 91 -15.89 -10.38 -11.67
CA PHE A 91 -16.02 -11.22 -10.47
C PHE A 91 -15.30 -10.59 -9.27
N THR A 92 -15.64 -11.05 -8.07
CA THR A 92 -14.93 -10.70 -6.84
C THR A 92 -13.96 -11.81 -6.48
N TRP A 93 -12.67 -11.49 -6.42
CA TRP A 93 -11.65 -12.31 -5.80
C TRP A 93 -11.62 -12.06 -4.29
N GLU A 94 -11.59 -13.12 -3.52
CA GLU A 94 -11.47 -13.07 -2.06
C GLU A 94 -10.32 -13.96 -1.62
N CYS A 95 -9.36 -13.42 -0.88
CA CYS A 95 -8.21 -14.16 -0.41
C CYS A 95 -7.86 -13.78 1.03
N GLU A 96 -7.36 -14.76 1.78
CA GLU A 96 -6.77 -14.52 3.08
C GLU A 96 -5.40 -15.19 3.14
N VAL A 97 -4.39 -14.41 3.51
CA VAL A 97 -3.02 -14.87 3.70
C VAL A 97 -2.53 -14.50 5.09
N GLU A 98 -1.46 -15.15 5.51
CA GLU A 98 -0.66 -14.74 6.66
C GLU A 98 0.77 -14.45 6.24
N ILE A 99 1.32 -13.42 6.87
CA ILE A 99 2.70 -12.95 6.70
C ILE A 99 3.33 -12.71 8.07
N ASN A 100 4.66 -12.71 8.15
CA ASN A 100 5.43 -12.49 9.37
C ASN A 100 6.29 -11.22 9.24
N PRO A 101 5.72 -10.03 9.56
CA PRO A 101 6.45 -8.77 9.46
C PRO A 101 7.69 -8.68 10.34
N GLY A 102 7.71 -9.35 11.49
CA GLY A 102 8.81 -9.34 12.45
C GLY A 102 10.02 -10.15 11.99
N ALA A 103 9.81 -11.13 11.11
CA ALA A 103 10.88 -11.88 10.46
C ALA A 103 11.37 -11.22 9.15
N ASN A 104 10.71 -10.16 8.68
CA ASN A 104 11.05 -9.51 7.41
C ASN A 104 12.25 -8.56 7.56
N THR A 105 13.46 -9.09 7.38
CA THR A 105 14.71 -8.32 7.42
C THR A 105 15.04 -7.61 6.11
N GLU A 106 14.27 -7.86 5.04
CA GLU A 106 14.49 -7.25 3.72
C GLU A 106 13.94 -5.82 3.66
N LEU A 107 13.02 -5.46 4.56
CA LEU A 107 12.35 -4.16 4.61
C LEU A 107 11.59 -3.85 3.30
N GLU A 108 10.96 -4.87 2.72
CA GLU A 108 10.13 -4.82 1.51
C GLU A 108 8.79 -5.53 1.78
N GLY A 109 7.68 -5.00 1.29
CA GLY A 109 6.34 -5.40 1.72
C GLY A 109 6.01 -4.84 3.09
N LEU A 110 5.26 -5.58 3.91
CA LEU A 110 4.99 -5.22 5.31
C LEU A 110 6.08 -5.80 6.21
N TYR A 111 6.70 -4.94 7.00
CA TYR A 111 7.70 -5.33 7.99
C TYR A 111 7.43 -4.65 9.34
N HIS A 112 8.00 -5.22 10.40
CA HIS A 112 7.86 -4.70 11.76
C HIS A 112 9.25 -4.44 12.35
N SER A 113 9.53 -3.18 12.67
CA SER A 113 10.85 -2.75 13.13
C SER A 113 10.72 -1.75 14.26
N ASP A 114 11.39 -2.02 15.39
CA ASP A 114 11.39 -1.18 16.58
C ASP A 114 9.98 -0.80 17.06
N GLY A 115 9.04 -1.74 17.05
CA GLY A 115 7.66 -1.52 17.51
C GLY A 115 6.77 -0.74 16.53
N LEU A 116 7.18 -0.64 15.27
CA LEU A 116 6.45 0.04 14.21
C LEU A 116 6.24 -0.92 13.03
N PHE A 117 4.99 -1.09 12.59
CA PHE A 117 4.68 -1.67 11.30
C PHE A 117 4.83 -0.59 10.23
N CYS A 118 5.52 -0.93 9.14
CA CYS A 118 5.73 -0.07 7.98
C CYS A 118 5.74 -0.89 6.71
N THR A 119 5.43 -0.22 5.61
CA THR A 119 5.45 -0.82 4.28
C THR A 119 6.44 -0.13 3.37
N GLN A 120 7.10 -0.92 2.51
CA GLN A 120 7.80 -0.44 1.32
C GLN A 120 7.39 -1.31 0.14
N CYS A 121 6.62 -0.75 -0.79
CA CYS A 121 6.03 -1.52 -1.88
C CYS A 121 6.73 -1.28 -3.23
N GLU A 122 7.48 -0.20 -3.40
CA GLU A 122 8.25 0.01 -4.62
C GLU A 122 9.54 -0.84 -4.62
N ALA A 123 9.85 -1.57 -5.69
CA ALA A 123 9.10 -1.64 -6.96
C ALA A 123 8.01 -2.71 -7.00
N GLU A 124 8.23 -3.84 -6.32
CA GLU A 124 7.42 -5.05 -6.42
C GLU A 124 7.17 -5.68 -5.04
N GLY A 125 7.10 -4.85 -3.99
CA GLY A 125 6.98 -5.30 -2.60
C GLY A 125 5.54 -5.62 -2.18
N PHE A 126 4.53 -5.17 -2.93
CA PHE A 126 3.13 -5.41 -2.55
C PHE A 126 2.74 -6.89 -2.66
N ARG A 127 3.36 -7.65 -3.57
CA ARG A 127 3.21 -9.12 -3.66
C ARG A 127 3.70 -9.88 -2.41
N LYS A 128 4.47 -9.22 -1.53
CA LYS A 128 4.86 -9.76 -0.20
C LYS A 128 3.80 -9.53 0.88
N ILE A 129 2.68 -8.89 0.52
CA ILE A 129 1.56 -8.57 1.43
C ILE A 129 0.33 -9.43 1.12
N THR A 130 -0.07 -9.51 -0.15
CA THR A 130 -1.18 -10.34 -0.63
C THR A 130 -0.99 -10.69 -2.10
N TYR A 131 -1.78 -11.63 -2.62
CA TYR A 131 -1.76 -11.96 -4.04
C TYR A 131 -2.40 -10.82 -4.86
N TYR A 132 -1.66 -10.26 -5.82
CA TYR A 132 -2.09 -9.09 -6.60
C TYR A 132 -1.42 -9.07 -7.99
N PRO A 133 -2.01 -8.46 -9.04
CA PRO A 133 -1.26 -8.16 -10.27
C PRO A 133 -0.28 -7.00 -10.00
N ASP A 134 0.90 -7.31 -9.48
CA ASP A 134 1.81 -6.33 -8.89
C ASP A 134 2.67 -5.65 -9.95
N ARG A 135 2.01 -4.81 -10.75
CA ARG A 135 2.54 -4.06 -11.89
C ARG A 135 1.92 -2.65 -11.95
N PRO A 136 2.68 -1.62 -12.40
CA PRO A 136 2.30 -0.23 -12.22
C PRO A 136 1.21 0.28 -13.18
N ASP A 137 0.88 -0.46 -14.23
CA ASP A 137 -0.21 -0.14 -15.16
C ASP A 137 -1.56 -0.77 -14.75
N VAL A 138 -1.62 -1.44 -13.59
CA VAL A 138 -2.88 -1.82 -12.94
C VAL A 138 -3.19 -0.80 -11.85
N LEU A 139 -4.19 0.04 -12.11
CA LEU A 139 -4.60 1.13 -11.23
C LEU A 139 -5.96 0.82 -10.59
N ALA A 140 -6.07 1.00 -9.29
CA ALA A 140 -7.34 0.82 -8.58
C ALA A 140 -7.49 1.79 -7.40
N PRO A 141 -8.71 2.18 -7.02
CA PRO A 141 -8.97 2.81 -5.72
C PRO A 141 -8.82 1.76 -4.60
N PHE A 142 -8.35 2.20 -3.43
CA PHE A 142 -8.12 1.33 -2.27
C PHE A 142 -8.94 1.78 -1.08
N GLU A 143 -9.57 0.80 -0.43
CA GLU A 143 -10.16 0.91 0.91
C GLU A 143 -9.43 -0.04 1.85
N VAL A 144 -8.92 0.48 2.95
CA VAL A 144 -8.01 -0.24 3.84
C VAL A 144 -8.50 -0.13 5.27
N ARG A 145 -8.78 -1.28 5.87
CA ARG A 145 -9.06 -1.43 7.29
C ARG A 145 -7.81 -1.97 7.98
N VAL A 146 -7.38 -1.30 9.05
CA VAL A 146 -6.26 -1.73 9.88
C VAL A 146 -6.78 -2.01 11.28
N GLU A 147 -6.49 -3.18 11.82
CA GLU A 147 -6.87 -3.62 13.16
C GLU A 147 -5.63 -3.94 13.99
N SER A 148 -5.51 -3.32 15.17
CA SER A 148 -4.38 -3.49 16.08
C SER A 148 -4.64 -2.79 17.42
N ASP A 149 -3.97 -3.23 18.48
CA ASP A 149 -3.92 -2.54 19.77
C ASP A 149 -2.99 -1.29 19.78
N LEU A 150 -2.34 -1.00 18.65
CA LEU A 150 -1.47 0.15 18.50
C LEU A 150 -2.27 1.47 18.38
N PRO A 151 -1.78 2.58 18.96
CA PRO A 151 -2.57 3.81 19.09
C PRO A 151 -2.69 4.63 17.80
N VAL A 152 -1.82 4.40 16.81
CA VAL A 152 -1.82 5.12 15.53
C VAL A 152 -1.86 4.09 14.42
N LEU A 153 -2.88 4.18 13.56
CA LEU A 153 -3.13 3.28 12.42
C LEU A 153 -3.39 4.13 11.17
N LEU A 154 -2.45 4.13 10.22
CA LEU A 154 -2.46 4.99 9.03
C LEU A 154 -2.42 4.14 7.75
N SER A 155 -3.15 4.60 6.73
CA SER A 155 -2.98 4.17 5.35
C SER A 155 -3.22 5.35 4.39
N ASN A 156 -3.23 5.10 3.08
CA ASN A 156 -3.43 6.12 2.06
C ASN A 156 -4.82 6.77 2.14
N GLY A 157 -4.93 8.00 1.62
CA GLY A 157 -6.21 8.68 1.47
C GLY A 157 -6.72 9.31 2.77
N ASN A 158 -8.05 9.28 2.96
CA ASN A 158 -8.73 9.92 4.09
C ASN A 158 -9.22 8.87 5.10
N LEU A 159 -9.13 9.19 6.39
CA LEU A 159 -9.76 8.41 7.46
C LEU A 159 -11.28 8.55 7.35
N VAL A 160 -11.98 7.44 7.14
CA VAL A 160 -13.44 7.41 6.94
C VAL A 160 -14.20 6.85 8.15
N ALA A 161 -13.57 5.98 8.94
CA ALA A 161 -14.13 5.47 10.19
C ALA A 161 -13.02 4.98 11.12
N GLU A 162 -13.25 5.01 12.43
CA GLU A 162 -12.35 4.44 13.43
C GLU A 162 -13.14 3.95 14.65
N GLY A 163 -12.53 3.06 15.42
CA GLY A 163 -13.08 2.56 16.67
C GLY A 163 -11.98 1.97 17.57
N GLY A 164 -12.39 1.36 18.68
CA GLY A 164 -11.45 0.71 19.59
C GLY A 164 -10.68 -0.40 18.87
N GLY A 165 -9.40 -0.15 18.59
CA GLY A 165 -8.49 -1.11 17.96
C GLY A 165 -8.57 -1.19 16.43
N TRP A 166 -9.18 -0.23 15.73
CA TRP A 166 -9.20 -0.23 14.26
C TRP A 166 -9.41 1.15 13.62
N ALA A 167 -8.94 1.30 12.37
CA ALA A 167 -9.15 2.46 11.52
C ALA A 167 -9.40 2.05 10.07
N GLU A 168 -10.30 2.76 9.37
CA GLU A 168 -10.62 2.58 7.96
C GLU A 168 -10.24 3.82 7.15
N TRP A 169 -9.51 3.59 6.07
CA TRP A 169 -8.97 4.59 5.17
C TRP A 169 -9.48 4.36 3.76
N ARG A 170 -9.78 5.44 3.04
CA ARG A 170 -10.22 5.41 1.66
C ARG A 170 -9.41 6.38 0.82
N ASP A 171 -8.75 5.86 -0.20
CA ASP A 171 -8.11 6.66 -1.24
C ASP A 171 -8.98 6.58 -2.51
N PRO A 172 -9.64 7.70 -2.89
CA PRO A 172 -10.54 7.71 -4.04
C PRO A 172 -9.78 7.70 -5.38
N TRP A 173 -8.46 7.92 -5.38
CA TRP A 173 -7.67 8.01 -6.59
C TRP A 173 -7.14 6.62 -7.00
N PRO A 174 -7.37 6.19 -8.26
CA PRO A 174 -6.74 4.99 -8.78
C PRO A 174 -5.22 5.11 -8.71
N LYS A 175 -4.58 4.13 -8.07
CA LYS A 175 -3.13 4.05 -7.94
C LYS A 175 -2.63 2.63 -8.18
N PRO A 176 -1.37 2.46 -8.60
CA PRO A 176 -0.73 1.16 -8.60
C PRO A 176 -0.40 0.69 -7.18
N SER A 177 -0.23 -0.61 -7.03
CA SER A 177 0.10 -1.27 -5.75
C SER A 177 1.37 -0.75 -5.09
N TYR A 178 2.37 -0.30 -5.88
CA TYR A 178 3.62 0.22 -5.32
C TYR A 178 3.44 1.50 -4.50
N LEU A 179 2.35 2.25 -4.70
CA LEU A 179 2.00 3.45 -3.92
C LEU A 179 1.16 3.14 -2.67
N PHE A 180 0.88 1.87 -2.38
CA PHE A 180 0.23 1.46 -1.14
C PHE A 180 1.15 1.72 0.06
N ALA A 181 0.57 2.29 1.12
CA ALA A 181 1.24 2.42 2.41
C ALA A 181 0.35 2.00 3.58
N LEU A 182 0.98 1.40 4.59
CA LEU A 182 0.43 1.15 5.90
C LEU A 182 1.51 1.47 6.96
N VAL A 183 1.12 2.24 7.97
CA VAL A 183 1.96 2.51 9.14
C VAL A 183 1.13 2.30 10.40
N ALA A 184 1.65 1.54 11.36
CA ALA A 184 1.02 1.39 12.66
C ALA A 184 2.04 1.32 13.80
N GLY A 185 1.84 2.10 14.87
CA GLY A 185 2.77 2.13 16.00
C GLY A 185 2.48 3.19 17.05
N LYS A 186 3.41 3.34 17.99
CA LYS A 186 3.40 4.43 18.98
C LYS A 186 4.05 5.66 18.37
N LEU A 187 3.23 6.52 17.76
CA LEU A 187 3.67 7.74 17.08
C LEU A 187 2.98 8.99 17.67
N VAL A 188 3.62 10.13 17.46
CA VAL A 188 3.11 11.45 17.81
C VAL A 188 3.16 12.36 16.58
N ALA A 189 2.09 13.13 16.36
CA ALA A 189 1.99 14.02 15.21
C ALA A 189 2.39 15.45 15.56
N HIS A 190 3.39 15.99 14.86
CA HIS A 190 3.60 17.43 14.75
C HIS A 190 2.70 17.97 13.64
N ARG A 191 1.63 18.67 14.04
CA ARG A 191 0.53 19.06 13.17
C ARG A 191 0.74 20.45 12.55
N GLY A 192 0.26 20.62 11.34
CA GLY A 192 0.14 21.90 10.66
C GLY A 192 -1.00 21.90 9.66
N GLN A 193 -1.17 23.03 8.98
CA GLN A 193 -2.13 23.17 7.89
C GLN A 193 -1.51 23.97 6.75
N HIS A 194 -1.98 23.70 5.54
CA HIS A 194 -1.71 24.49 4.35
C HIS A 194 -3.03 24.85 3.68
N ARG A 195 -3.20 26.12 3.30
CA ARG A 195 -4.40 26.58 2.61
C ARG A 195 -4.08 26.74 1.14
N GLY A 196 -4.72 25.93 0.30
CA GLY A 196 -4.57 25.98 -1.14
C GLY A 196 -5.20 27.25 -1.74
N PRO A 197 -4.83 27.61 -2.98
CA PRO A 197 -5.39 28.76 -3.70
C PRO A 197 -6.88 28.59 -4.05
N ASP A 198 -7.38 27.35 -4.06
CA ASP A 198 -8.81 27.00 -4.18
C ASP A 198 -9.60 27.20 -2.87
N GLY A 199 -8.92 27.58 -1.78
CA GLY A 199 -9.51 27.83 -0.47
C GLY A 199 -9.65 26.59 0.41
N ARG A 200 -9.29 25.39 -0.08
CA ARG A 200 -9.25 24.17 0.74
C ARG A 200 -8.14 24.26 1.77
N SER A 201 -8.40 23.71 2.95
CA SER A 201 -7.39 23.56 4.00
C SER A 201 -6.97 22.10 4.06
N ILE A 202 -5.68 21.84 3.86
CA ILE A 202 -5.08 20.52 3.92
C ILE A 202 -4.41 20.36 5.27
N ASN A 203 -4.77 19.31 6.00
CA ASN A 203 -4.11 18.96 7.26
C ASN A 203 -2.76 18.31 6.97
N LEU A 204 -1.71 18.75 7.66
CA LEU A 204 -0.36 18.22 7.51
C LEU A 204 0.06 17.57 8.83
N ASN A 205 0.52 16.32 8.79
CA ASN A 205 0.99 15.61 9.96
C ASN A 205 2.40 15.05 9.71
N ILE A 206 3.36 15.47 10.52
CA ILE A 206 4.68 14.83 10.60
C ILE A 206 4.64 13.88 11.79
N TRP A 207 4.62 12.58 11.52
CA TRP A 207 4.57 11.52 12.52
C TRP A 207 5.97 11.05 12.85
N VAL A 208 6.30 11.06 14.14
CA VAL A 208 7.59 10.62 14.66
C VAL A 208 7.39 9.78 15.92
N ARG A 209 8.46 9.11 16.37
CA ARG A 209 8.47 8.45 17.68
C ARG A 209 8.40 9.49 18.80
N PRO A 210 7.79 9.15 19.96
CA PRO A 210 7.87 9.99 21.15
C PRO A 210 9.33 10.32 21.49
N GLY A 211 9.64 11.60 21.66
CA GLY A 211 10.99 12.13 21.90
C GLY A 211 11.56 12.94 20.72
N ASP A 212 11.12 12.68 19.49
CA ASP A 212 11.62 13.34 18.28
C ASP A 212 10.80 14.56 17.83
N GLU A 213 9.76 14.96 18.58
CA GLU A 213 8.84 16.04 18.19
C GLU A 213 9.56 17.37 17.91
N HIS A 214 10.63 17.62 18.67
CA HIS A 214 11.44 18.83 18.55
C HIS A 214 12.19 18.96 17.21
N ARG A 215 12.27 17.88 16.41
CA ARG A 215 12.96 17.82 15.11
C ARG A 215 12.02 18.04 13.92
N CYS A 216 10.70 18.12 14.14
CA CYS A 216 9.70 18.12 13.07
C CYS A 216 9.48 19.48 12.38
N ALA A 217 9.85 20.59 13.03
CA ALA A 217 9.47 21.93 12.59
C ALA A 217 9.99 22.26 11.17
N TYR A 218 11.23 21.85 10.86
CA TYR A 218 11.83 22.09 9.55
C TYR A 218 11.19 21.25 8.44
N ALA A 219 10.85 19.98 8.72
CA ALA A 219 10.14 19.12 7.77
C ALA A 219 8.76 19.69 7.42
N LEU A 220 8.00 20.12 8.43
CA LEU A 220 6.68 20.74 8.22
C LEU A 220 6.76 22.04 7.40
N ASP A 221 7.74 22.90 7.70
CA ASP A 221 7.95 24.12 6.92
C ASP A 221 8.34 23.81 5.46
N SER A 222 9.24 22.84 5.27
CA SER A 222 9.68 22.42 3.93
C SER A 222 8.53 21.87 3.10
N LEU A 223 7.64 21.06 3.70
CA LEU A 223 6.43 20.57 3.06
C LEU A 223 5.52 21.72 2.60
N LYS A 224 5.27 22.72 3.46
CA LYS A 224 4.47 23.91 3.09
C LYS A 224 5.11 24.70 1.96
N ARG A 225 6.45 24.85 1.98
CA ARG A 225 7.18 25.53 0.90
C ARG A 225 7.09 24.76 -0.41
N ALA A 226 7.18 23.43 -0.39
CA ALA A 226 7.03 22.59 -1.56
C ALA A 226 5.64 22.75 -2.19
N MET A 227 4.57 22.66 -1.38
CA MET A 227 3.19 22.85 -1.86
C MET A 227 3.00 24.23 -2.50
N LYS A 228 3.41 25.31 -1.82
CA LYS A 228 3.33 26.68 -2.36
C LYS A 228 4.12 26.88 -3.64
N TRP A 229 5.28 26.23 -3.74
CA TRP A 229 6.11 26.32 -4.93
C TRP A 229 5.44 25.64 -6.12
N ASP A 230 4.88 24.44 -5.93
CA ASP A 230 4.22 23.67 -6.98
C ASP A 230 2.93 24.37 -7.47
N GLU A 231 2.17 24.97 -6.55
CA GLU A 231 1.03 25.84 -6.85
C GLU A 231 1.43 27.03 -7.72
N ARG A 232 2.52 27.72 -7.36
CA ARG A 232 2.97 28.93 -8.07
C ARG A 232 3.60 28.63 -9.42
N VAL A 233 4.38 27.56 -9.51
CA VAL A 233 5.22 27.27 -10.68
C VAL A 233 4.50 26.40 -11.68
N TYR A 234 3.75 25.40 -11.21
CA TYR A 234 3.09 24.42 -12.08
C TYR A 234 1.56 24.42 -11.97
N GLY A 235 0.97 25.25 -11.10
CA GLY A 235 -0.48 25.30 -10.91
C GLY A 235 -1.04 24.02 -10.31
N ARG A 236 -0.23 23.24 -9.58
CA ARG A 236 -0.64 21.97 -8.98
C ARG A 236 -1.09 22.20 -7.55
N ILE A 237 -2.32 21.80 -7.26
CA ILE A 237 -2.94 21.89 -5.94
C ILE A 237 -3.08 20.47 -5.41
N TYR A 238 -2.75 20.27 -4.14
CA TYR A 238 -2.87 18.97 -3.50
C TYR A 238 -4.34 18.51 -3.45
N ASP A 239 -4.55 17.22 -3.70
CA ASP A 239 -5.87 16.69 -4.04
C ASP A 239 -6.58 15.94 -2.90
N LEU A 240 -5.91 15.65 -1.78
CA LEU A 240 -6.49 15.04 -0.58
C LEU A 240 -6.70 16.06 0.57
N ASP A 241 -7.39 15.62 1.62
CA ASP A 241 -7.68 16.48 2.80
C ASP A 241 -6.58 16.43 3.86
N VAL A 242 -5.74 15.38 3.80
CA VAL A 242 -4.62 15.16 4.71
C VAL A 242 -3.38 14.73 3.94
N PHE A 243 -2.23 15.28 4.34
CA PHE A 243 -0.91 14.82 3.96
C PHE A 243 -0.20 14.30 5.20
N ASN A 244 0.05 13.00 5.26
CA ASN A 244 0.84 12.38 6.32
C ASN A 244 2.27 12.13 5.83
N LEU A 245 3.24 12.42 6.68
CA LEU A 245 4.64 12.06 6.52
C LEU A 245 5.06 11.32 7.79
N VAL A 246 5.59 10.10 7.66
CA VAL A 246 6.08 9.30 8.78
C VAL A 246 7.59 9.17 8.69
N ALA A 247 8.31 9.57 9.74
CA ALA A 247 9.75 9.33 9.84
C ALA A 247 10.02 7.98 10.50
N VAL A 248 10.88 7.18 9.88
CA VAL A 248 11.25 5.83 10.30
C VAL A 248 12.76 5.64 10.23
N ASP A 249 13.36 4.93 11.17
CA ASP A 249 14.82 4.77 11.21
C ASP A 249 15.31 3.67 10.24
N ASN A 250 14.55 2.58 10.16
CA ASN A 250 14.87 1.41 9.33
C ASN A 250 14.08 1.48 8.02
N PHE A 251 14.70 2.06 7.00
CA PHE A 251 14.15 2.23 5.66
C PHE A 251 15.26 2.18 4.62
N ASN A 252 15.15 1.28 3.64
CA ASN A 252 16.18 1.07 2.61
C ASN A 252 16.31 2.27 1.66
N ALA A 253 15.18 2.90 1.33
CA ALA A 253 15.15 4.09 0.49
C ALA A 253 15.38 5.37 1.31
N GLY A 254 15.53 6.51 0.63
CA GLY A 254 15.57 7.81 1.33
C GLY A 254 14.19 8.24 1.81
N ALA A 255 13.22 8.22 0.91
CA ALA A 255 11.82 8.49 1.16
C ALA A 255 10.99 7.80 0.09
N MET A 256 9.69 7.66 0.34
CA MET A 256 8.73 7.05 -0.58
C MET A 256 7.46 7.90 -0.67
N GLU A 257 6.98 8.14 -1.88
CA GLU A 257 5.89 9.05 -2.24
C GLU A 257 4.48 8.44 -2.18
N ASN A 258 4.27 7.44 -1.31
CA ASN A 258 2.97 6.77 -1.20
C ASN A 258 1.84 7.80 -1.03
N LYS A 259 0.78 7.68 -1.83
CA LYS A 259 -0.26 8.71 -1.98
C LYS A 259 -0.88 9.08 -0.62
N GLY A 260 -0.56 10.28 -0.11
CA GLY A 260 -1.08 10.81 1.15
C GLY A 260 -0.46 10.26 2.44
N LEU A 261 0.51 9.35 2.34
CA LEU A 261 1.21 8.76 3.48
C LEU A 261 2.67 8.49 3.11
N ASN A 262 3.45 9.55 2.97
CA ASN A 262 4.87 9.38 2.64
C ASN A 262 5.62 8.78 3.82
N ILE A 263 6.57 7.88 3.54
CA ILE A 263 7.44 7.26 4.54
C ILE A 263 8.86 7.73 4.24
N PHE A 264 9.53 8.29 5.25
CA PHE A 264 10.86 8.88 5.14
C PHE A 264 11.83 8.17 6.08
N ASN A 265 13.05 7.92 5.60
CA ASN A 265 14.15 7.64 6.51
C ASN A 265 14.39 8.88 7.39
N SER A 266 14.49 8.69 8.70
CA SER A 266 14.61 9.77 9.71
C SER A 266 15.82 10.69 9.54
N LYS A 267 16.75 10.32 8.65
CA LYS A 267 17.86 11.15 8.19
C LYS A 267 17.43 12.39 7.37
N TYR A 268 16.32 12.34 6.66
CA TYR A 268 15.84 13.39 5.74
C TYR A 268 14.73 14.26 6.34
#